data_AF-A0A963GRD4-F1
#
_entry.id   AF-A0A963GRD4-F1
#
_cell.length_a   1.000
_cell.length_b   1.000
_cell.length_c   1.000
_cell.angle_alpha   90.00
_cell.angle_beta   90.00
_cell.angle_gamma   90.00
#
_symmetry.space_group_name_H-M   'P 1'
#
loop_
_entity.id
_entity.type
_entity.pdbx_description
1 polymer ?
#
loop_
_entity_poly.entity_id
_entity_poly.type
_entity_poly.pdbx_seq_one_letter_code
_entity_poly.pdbx_strand_id
1 'polypeptide(L)'
;MNAMTNARLGQENRLFHGPAGVSAGNREEGFRPAFRDAETGRVYASRFVTGQPAPFHLLDGLPDEVVVARQASGRVIAVKATITSGFVRRGRFYTRDEAAAAVAS
;
A
#
# COMPACT_ATOMS: atom_id res chain seq x y z
N MET A 1 11.35 -14.84 8.62
CA MET A 1 10.85 -13.48 8.34
C MET A 1 9.56 -13.63 7.55
N ASN A 2 8.43 -13.12 8.05
CA ASN A 2 7.11 -13.37 7.45
C ASN A 2 6.82 -12.36 6.34
N ALA A 3 6.54 -12.87 5.13
CA ALA A 3 6.17 -12.10 3.95
C ALA A 3 4.94 -11.19 4.18
N MET A 4 4.80 -10.15 3.36
CA MET A 4 3.61 -9.31 3.35
C MET A 4 2.55 -9.94 2.44
N THR A 5 1.38 -10.26 2.98
CA THR A 5 0.30 -11.00 2.29
C THR A 5 -1.01 -10.22 2.30
N ASN A 6 -1.98 -10.62 1.47
CA ASN A 6 -3.33 -10.03 1.51
C ASN A 6 -3.99 -10.17 2.88
N ALA A 7 -3.72 -11.25 3.62
CA ALA A 7 -4.22 -11.43 4.98
C ALA A 7 -3.62 -10.40 5.95
N ARG A 8 -2.33 -10.11 5.79
CA ARG A 8 -1.63 -9.08 6.57
C ARG A 8 -2.08 -7.67 6.19
N LEU A 9 -2.35 -7.40 4.90
CA LEU A 9 -2.98 -6.14 4.47
C LEU A 9 -4.36 -5.97 5.07
N GLY A 10 -5.15 -7.05 5.10
CA GLY A 10 -6.46 -7.05 5.75
C GLY A 10 -6.35 -6.79 7.26
N GLN A 11 -5.31 -7.30 7.92
CA GLN A 11 -5.04 -7.02 9.32
C GLN A 11 -4.59 -5.57 9.54
N GLU A 12 -3.71 -5.02 8.72
CA GLU A 12 -3.33 -3.60 8.76
C GLU A 12 -4.55 -2.71 8.56
N ASN A 13 -5.42 -3.01 7.59
CA ASN A 13 -6.66 -2.25 7.37
C ASN A 13 -7.62 -2.29 8.57
N ARG A 14 -7.61 -3.37 9.37
CA ARG A 14 -8.38 -3.49 10.63
C ARG A 14 -7.69 -2.87 11.84
N LEU A 15 -6.38 -2.64 11.80
CA LEU A 15 -5.66 -1.98 12.89
C LEU A 15 -5.71 -0.46 12.73
N PHE A 16 -5.78 0.04 11.49
CA PHE A 16 -5.86 1.47 11.19
C PHE A 16 -7.32 1.91 10.96
N HIS A 17 -8.05 2.20 12.05
CA HIS A 17 -9.46 2.63 12.07
C HIS A 17 -9.66 4.16 12.27
N GLY A 18 -8.76 4.99 11.75
CA GLY A 18 -8.98 6.45 11.65
C GLY A 18 -9.38 6.86 10.22
N PRO A 19 -10.15 7.95 10.02
CA PRO A 19 -10.54 8.41 8.67
C PRO A 19 -9.34 8.69 7.75
N ALA A 20 -8.17 8.93 8.34
CA ALA A 20 -6.89 9.11 7.68
C ALA A 20 -6.08 7.83 7.41
N GLY A 21 -6.35 6.76 8.17
CA GLY A 21 -5.72 5.44 8.01
C GLY A 21 -6.48 4.55 7.01
N VAL A 22 -7.71 4.95 6.66
CA VAL A 22 -8.59 4.28 5.71
C VAL A 22 -8.64 5.10 4.43
N SER A 23 -8.40 4.43 3.29
CA SER A 23 -8.25 5.05 1.96
C SER A 23 -9.43 5.94 1.49
N ALA A 24 -10.56 5.95 2.22
CA ALA A 24 -11.74 6.75 1.92
C ALA A 24 -11.63 8.22 2.37
N GLY A 25 -10.99 8.53 3.52
CA GLY A 25 -10.91 9.91 4.03
C GLY A 25 -9.71 10.71 3.53
N ASN A 26 -8.71 10.04 2.93
CA ASN A 26 -7.43 10.66 2.55
C ASN A 26 -7.36 11.13 1.08
N ARG A 27 -8.40 10.83 0.28
CA ARG A 27 -8.39 11.14 -1.16
C ARG A 27 -8.58 12.63 -1.43
N GLU A 28 -9.42 13.29 -0.64
CA GLU A 28 -9.66 14.74 -0.74
C GLU A 28 -8.42 15.55 -0.30
N GLU A 29 -7.58 14.97 0.56
CA GLU A 29 -6.32 15.55 1.02
C GLU A 29 -5.12 15.31 0.08
N GLY A 30 -5.32 14.57 -1.02
CA GLY A 30 -4.30 14.30 -2.04
C GLY A 30 -3.34 13.16 -1.71
N PHE A 31 -3.65 12.33 -0.71
CA PHE A 31 -2.92 11.09 -0.46
C PHE A 31 -3.39 10.00 -1.44
N ARG A 32 -2.42 9.33 -2.06
CA ARG A 32 -2.66 8.19 -2.96
C ARG A 32 -2.05 6.92 -2.35
N PRO A 33 -2.79 5.79 -2.26
CA PRO A 33 -2.25 4.56 -1.70
C PRO A 33 -1.00 4.11 -2.44
N ALA A 34 0.01 3.70 -1.68
CA ALA A 34 1.30 3.29 -2.19
C ALA A 34 1.95 2.27 -1.24
N PHE A 35 3.05 1.71 -1.71
CA PHE A 35 3.92 0.80 -0.98
C PHE A 35 5.35 1.31 -1.07
N ARG A 36 6.14 1.08 -0.03
CA ARG A 36 7.58 1.35 -0.05
C ARG A 36 8.33 0.08 0.31
N ASP A 37 9.36 -0.24 -0.47
CA ASP A 37 10.33 -1.27 -0.11
C ASP A 37 11.35 -0.67 0.86
N ALA A 38 11.40 -1.19 2.10
CA ALA A 38 12.32 -0.71 3.11
C ALA A 38 13.79 -1.02 2.79
N GLU A 39 14.06 -2.03 1.97
CA GLU A 39 15.42 -2.40 1.57
C GLU A 39 15.99 -1.43 0.53
N THR A 40 15.22 -1.15 -0.52
CA THR A 40 15.68 -0.32 -1.65
C THR A 40 15.23 1.14 -1.55
N GLY A 41 14.30 1.45 -0.66
CA GLY A 41 13.65 2.75 -0.55
C GLY A 41 12.66 3.08 -1.67
N ARG A 42 12.50 2.19 -2.67
CA ARG A 42 11.63 2.41 -3.84
C ARG A 42 10.16 2.47 -3.43
N VAL A 43 9.42 3.33 -4.11
CA VAL A 43 7.99 3.56 -3.87
C VAL A 43 7.19 3.08 -5.07
N TYR A 44 6.18 2.27 -4.80
CA TYR A 44 5.29 1.68 -5.79
C TYR A 44 3.87 2.18 -5.54
N ALA A 45 3.27 2.84 -6.54
CA ALA A 45 1.87 3.26 -6.44
C ALA A 45 0.96 2.02 -6.39
N SER A 46 -0.09 2.07 -5.56
CA SER A 46 -1.14 1.06 -5.57
C SER A 46 -1.91 1.16 -6.89
N ARG A 47 -1.99 0.07 -7.64
CA ARG A 47 -2.61 0.03 -8.97
C ARG A 47 -3.41 -1.26 -9.14
N PHE A 48 -4.45 -1.18 -9.97
CA PHE A 48 -5.07 -2.35 -10.56
C PHE A 48 -4.08 -3.04 -11.50
N VAL A 49 -4.35 -4.31 -11.84
CA VAL A 49 -3.55 -5.07 -12.81
C VAL A 49 -3.45 -4.36 -14.18
N THR A 50 -4.46 -3.55 -14.52
CA THR A 50 -4.49 -2.70 -15.73
C THR A 50 -3.58 -1.47 -15.64
N GLY A 51 -2.89 -1.27 -14.52
CA GLY A 51 -2.00 -0.14 -14.26
C GLY A 51 -2.71 1.14 -13.78
N GLN A 52 -4.04 1.18 -13.77
CA GLN A 52 -4.78 2.33 -13.26
C GLN A 52 -4.59 2.48 -11.73
N PRO A 53 -4.45 3.71 -11.20
CA PRO A 53 -4.33 3.94 -9.76
C PRO A 53 -5.51 3.34 -8.99
N ALA A 54 -5.21 2.54 -7.98
CA ALA A 54 -6.23 1.94 -7.13
C ALA A 54 -6.62 2.93 -6.01
N PRO A 55 -7.91 3.03 -5.68
CA PRO A 55 -8.39 3.90 -4.62
C PRO A 55 -8.07 3.37 -3.21
N PHE A 56 -7.54 2.15 -3.10
CA PHE A 56 -7.10 1.49 -1.87
C PHE A 56 -5.83 0.67 -2.15
N HIS A 57 -5.17 0.18 -1.10
CA HIS A 57 -4.01 -0.71 -1.22
C HIS A 57 -4.38 -2.02 -1.90
N LEU A 58 -3.76 -2.29 -3.05
CA LEU A 58 -3.92 -3.51 -3.83
C LEU A 58 -2.53 -3.98 -4.29
N LEU A 59 -2.22 -5.27 -4.09
CA LEU A 59 -0.94 -5.84 -4.48
C LEU A 59 -0.87 -6.21 -5.98
N ASP A 60 -2.02 -6.38 -6.64
CA ASP A 60 -2.09 -7.00 -7.97
C ASP A 60 -1.36 -6.20 -9.06
N GLY A 61 -1.26 -4.88 -8.92
CA GLY A 61 -0.52 -4.01 -9.83
C GLY A 61 0.97 -3.81 -9.48
N LEU A 62 1.51 -4.54 -8.49
CA LEU A 62 2.92 -4.46 -8.16
C LEU A 62 3.79 -5.21 -9.18
N PRO A 63 5.00 -4.70 -9.49
CA PRO A 63 5.90 -5.33 -10.44
C PRO A 63 6.50 -6.61 -9.86
N ASP A 64 6.91 -7.53 -10.75
CA ASP A 64 7.40 -8.85 -10.35
C ASP A 64 8.64 -8.80 -9.44
N GLU A 65 9.46 -7.75 -9.52
CA GLU A 65 10.65 -7.57 -8.68
C GLU A 65 10.36 -7.52 -7.16
N VAL A 66 9.12 -7.24 -6.76
CA VAL A 66 8.69 -7.26 -5.35
C VAL A 66 7.66 -8.34 -5.06
N VAL A 67 7.15 -9.04 -6.08
CA VAL A 67 6.16 -10.12 -5.92
C VAL A 67 6.87 -11.43 -5.62
N VAL A 68 6.43 -12.10 -4.56
CA VAL A 68 6.99 -13.40 -4.13
C VAL A 68 6.14 -14.55 -4.64
N ALA A 69 4.81 -14.38 -4.68
CA ALA A 69 3.91 -15.43 -5.16
C ALA A 69 2.63 -14.86 -5.77
N ARG A 70 2.17 -15.54 -6.82
CA ARG A 70 0.86 -15.35 -7.47
C ARG A 70 0.07 -16.65 -7.43
N GLN A 71 -1.25 -16.54 -7.41
CA GLN A 71 -2.13 -17.66 -7.71
C GLN A 71 -2.13 -17.97 -9.22
N ALA A 72 -2.63 -19.14 -9.60
CA ALA A 72 -2.80 -19.53 -11.01
C ALA A 72 -3.65 -18.53 -11.83
N SER A 73 -4.55 -17.80 -11.16
CA SER A 73 -5.34 -16.70 -11.75
C SER A 73 -4.55 -15.43 -12.03
N GLY A 74 -3.27 -15.36 -11.65
CA GLY A 74 -2.41 -14.16 -11.78
C GLY A 74 -2.49 -13.19 -10.59
N ARG A 75 -3.43 -13.40 -9.65
CA ARG A 75 -3.60 -12.58 -8.45
C ARG A 75 -2.37 -12.66 -7.55
N VAL A 76 -1.87 -11.52 -7.08
CA VAL A 76 -0.74 -11.47 -6.14
C VAL A 76 -1.22 -11.90 -4.76
N ILE A 77 -0.55 -12.90 -4.18
CA ILE A 77 -0.86 -13.39 -2.83
C ILE A 77 0.22 -13.07 -1.80
N ALA A 78 1.45 -12.84 -2.26
CA ALA A 78 2.56 -12.46 -1.39
C ALA A 78 3.53 -11.53 -2.12
N VAL A 79 4.05 -10.55 -1.38
CA VAL A 79 5.16 -9.67 -1.78
C VAL A 79 6.27 -9.74 -0.74
N LYS A 80 7.44 -9.17 -1.05
CA LYS A 80 8.60 -9.14 -0.15
C LYS A 80 8.20 -8.63 1.23
N ALA A 81 8.81 -9.21 2.28
CA ALA A 81 8.55 -8.82 3.67
C ALA A 81 8.95 -7.37 3.99
N THR A 82 9.81 -6.77 3.15
CA THR A 82 10.29 -5.38 3.26
C THR A 82 9.26 -4.37 2.74
N ILE A 83 8.20 -4.83 2.07
CA ILE A 83 7.17 -3.96 1.52
C ILE A 83 6.24 -3.48 2.64
N THR A 84 6.19 -2.16 2.82
CA THR A 84 5.35 -1.47 3.80
C THR A 84 4.26 -0.68 3.10
N SER A 85 3.03 -0.74 3.60
CA SER A 85 1.90 0.03 3.08
C SER A 85 1.91 1.48 3.59
N GLY A 86 1.54 2.42 2.72
CA GLY A 86 1.50 3.85 3.05
C GLY A 86 0.85 4.67 1.94
N PHE A 87 1.24 5.93 1.83
CA PHE A 87 0.64 6.86 0.88
C PHE A 87 1.69 7.74 0.23
N VAL A 88 1.42 8.23 -0.98
CA VAL A 88 2.18 9.30 -1.60
C VAL A 88 1.33 10.56 -1.64
N ARG A 89 1.88 11.67 -1.14
CA ARG A 89 1.32 13.03 -1.27
C ARG A 89 2.43 13.97 -1.74
N ARG A 90 2.18 14.69 -2.84
CA ARG A 90 3.15 15.63 -3.46
C ARG A 90 4.55 15.01 -3.69
N GLY A 91 4.60 13.75 -4.14
CA GLY A 91 5.84 13.04 -4.45
C GLY A 91 6.59 12.45 -3.25
N ARG A 92 6.16 12.72 -2.01
CA ARG A 92 6.74 12.14 -0.80
C ARG A 92 5.91 10.95 -0.32
N PHE A 93 6.60 9.89 0.13
CA PHE A 93 5.97 8.77 0.81
C PHE A 93 5.73 9.09 2.28
N TYR A 94 4.59 8.64 2.79
CA TYR A 94 4.16 8.72 4.17
C TYR A 94 3.73 7.31 4.59
N THR A 95 4.20 6.86 5.74
CA THR A 95 3.60 5.73 6.44
C THR A 95 2.15 6.03 6.79
N ARG A 96 1.39 5.01 7.18
CA ARG A 96 -0.01 5.19 7.60
C ARG A 96 -0.11 6.14 8.80
N ASP A 97 0.82 6.06 9.75
CA ASP A 97 0.88 6.94 10.92
C ASP A 97 1.20 8.39 10.55
N GLU A 98 2.20 8.62 9.68
CA GLU A 98 2.53 9.97 9.20
C GLU A 98 1.38 10.59 8.40
N ALA A 99 0.68 9.79 7.60
CA ALA A 99 -0.50 10.24 6.86
C ALA A 99 -1.66 10.58 7.82
N ALA A 100 -1.83 9.82 8.90
CA ALA A 100 -2.83 10.10 9.92
C ALA A 100 -2.55 11.38 10.70
N ALA A 101 -1.29 11.60 11.09
CA ALA A 101 -0.88 12.84 11.75
C ALA A 101 -1.05 14.07 10.85
N ALA A 102 -0.80 13.93 9.54
CA ALA A 102 -0.82 15.04 8.58
C ALA A 102 -2.21 15.56 8.19
N VAL A 103 -3.30 14.89 8.60
CA VAL A 103 -4.68 15.36 8.38
C VAL A 103 -5.41 15.65 9.69
N ALA A 104 -4.76 15.44 10.83
CA ALA A 104 -5.28 15.80 12.15
C ALA A 104 -4.95 17.25 12.53
N SER A 105 -4.35 18.03 11.62
CA SER A 105 -3.96 19.44 11.77
C SER A 105 -4.89 20.35 10.98
#